data_AF-A0A3M5E277-F1
#
_entry.id   AF-A0A3M5E277-F1
#
_cell.length_a   1.000
_cell.length_b   1.000
_cell.length_c   1.000
_cell.angle_alpha   90.00
_cell.angle_beta   90.00
_cell.angle_gamma   90.00
#
_symmetry.space_group_name_H-M   'P 1'
#
loop_
_entity.id
_entity.type
_entity.pdbx_description
1 polymer ?
#
loop_
_entity_poly.entity_id
_entity_poly.type
_entity_poly.pdbx_seq_one_letter_code
_entity_poly.pdbx_strand_id
1 'polypeptide(L)'
;MALEKSTAADVKVFAKQMIDDHGKVNAELRSLAERKKLEVEDDASLTDKAKATLLDLRDASFDPAYANNQVAAHEKAVELFTQAADNLTDPELQAFAKTHLPALKHHLEMARALAKAHPSK
;
A
#
# COMPACT_ATOMS: atom_id res chain seq x y z
N MET A 1 -3.39 -11.06 -8.32
CA MET A 1 -2.22 -10.68 -9.12
C MET A 1 -0.87 -11.18 -8.58
N ALA A 2 -0.29 -10.65 -7.49
CA ALA A 2 1.03 -11.14 -7.04
C ALA A 2 1.04 -12.62 -6.62
N LEU A 3 -0.02 -13.06 -5.91
CA LEU A 3 -0.21 -14.47 -5.57
C LEU A 3 -0.32 -15.42 -6.78
N GLU A 4 -0.76 -14.89 -7.92
CA GLU A 4 -0.98 -15.66 -9.17
C GLU A 4 0.21 -15.59 -10.12
N LYS A 5 0.88 -14.42 -10.19
CA LYS A 5 1.92 -14.12 -11.17
C LYS A 5 3.32 -14.47 -10.69
N SER A 6 3.57 -14.41 -9.38
CA SER A 6 4.88 -14.76 -8.82
C SER A 6 5.02 -16.27 -8.63
N THR A 7 6.23 -16.79 -8.79
CA THR A 7 6.60 -18.13 -8.32
C THR A 7 7.46 -18.08 -7.05
N ALA A 8 7.94 -16.91 -6.65
CA ALA A 8 8.77 -16.71 -5.48
C ALA A 8 7.94 -16.78 -4.19
N ALA A 9 8.37 -17.60 -3.23
CA ALA A 9 7.63 -17.85 -2.01
C ALA A 9 7.54 -16.61 -1.10
N ASP A 10 8.62 -15.85 -1.01
CA ASP A 10 8.70 -14.60 -0.24
C ASP A 10 7.81 -13.51 -0.81
N VAL A 11 7.72 -13.37 -2.14
CA VAL A 11 6.79 -12.45 -2.81
C VAL A 11 5.33 -12.81 -2.50
N LYS A 12 5.00 -14.11 -2.51
CA LYS A 12 3.64 -14.56 -2.15
C LYS A 12 3.30 -14.33 -0.69
N VAL A 13 4.23 -14.61 0.22
CA VAL A 13 4.05 -14.37 1.66
C VAL A 13 3.83 -12.89 1.91
N PHE A 14 4.68 -12.03 1.34
CA PHE A 14 4.53 -10.59 1.42
C PHE A 14 3.16 -10.14 0.88
N ALA A 15 2.79 -10.57 -0.33
CA ALA A 15 1.53 -10.20 -0.96
C ALA A 15 0.31 -10.64 -0.13
N LYS A 16 0.35 -11.82 0.47
CA LYS A 16 -0.73 -12.30 1.35
C LYS A 16 -0.87 -11.41 2.58
N GLN A 17 0.25 -11.07 3.24
CA GLN A 17 0.22 -10.19 4.40
C GLN A 17 -0.32 -8.81 4.04
N MET A 18 0.06 -8.24 2.88
CA MET A 18 -0.49 -6.97 2.42
C MET A 18 -2.00 -7.04 2.22
N ILE A 19 -2.52 -8.11 1.61
CA ILE A 19 -3.97 -8.28 1.41
C ILE A 19 -4.70 -8.32 2.75
N ASP A 20 -4.19 -9.11 3.70
CA ASP A 20 -4.84 -9.30 5.00
C ASP A 20 -4.81 -8.03 5.85
N ASP A 21 -3.66 -7.34 5.91
CA ASP A 21 -3.49 -6.14 6.74
C ASP A 21 -4.21 -4.94 6.13
N HIS A 22 -3.99 -4.65 4.84
CA HIS A 22 -4.66 -3.52 4.18
C HIS A 22 -6.17 -3.73 4.08
N GLY A 23 -6.65 -4.97 3.93
CA GLY A 23 -8.08 -5.27 3.92
C GLY A 23 -8.79 -4.76 5.18
N LYS A 24 -8.18 -4.98 6.36
CA LYS A 24 -8.72 -4.51 7.64
C LYS A 24 -8.65 -2.99 7.76
N VAL A 25 -7.47 -2.41 7.49
CA VAL A 25 -7.25 -0.95 7.61
C VAL A 25 -8.14 -0.16 6.65
N ASN A 26 -8.35 -0.66 5.43
CA ASN A 26 -9.23 -0.03 4.45
C ASN A 26 -10.71 -0.09 4.87
N ALA A 27 -11.14 -1.18 5.51
CA ALA A 27 -12.50 -1.26 6.06
C ALA A 27 -12.70 -0.23 7.18
N GLU A 28 -11.73 -0.10 8.08
CA GLU A 28 -11.75 0.92 9.14
C GLU A 28 -11.81 2.35 8.57
N LEU A 29 -10.99 2.63 7.55
CA LEU A 29 -10.97 3.94 6.88
C LEU A 29 -12.29 4.25 6.18
N ARG A 30 -12.89 3.28 5.49
CA ARG A 30 -14.21 3.44 4.85
C ARG A 30 -15.28 3.77 5.89
N SER A 31 -15.34 3.02 6.99
CA SER A 31 -16.30 3.32 8.07
C SER A 31 -16.06 4.69 8.68
N LEU A 32 -14.80 5.14 8.80
CA LEU A 32 -14.50 6.49 9.26
C LEU A 32 -14.98 7.55 8.27
N ALA A 33 -14.72 7.37 6.98
CA ALA A 33 -15.17 8.25 5.91
C ALA A 33 -16.70 8.36 5.86
N GLU A 34 -17.42 7.24 5.96
CA GLU A 34 -18.88 7.19 6.00
C GLU A 34 -19.46 7.94 7.19
N ARG A 35 -18.95 7.70 8.41
CA ARG A 35 -19.41 8.42 9.62
C ARG A 35 -19.22 9.92 9.51
N LYS A 36 -18.14 10.34 8.85
CA LYS A 36 -17.76 11.74 8.67
C LYS A 36 -18.33 12.35 7.39
N LYS A 37 -19.06 11.56 6.59
CA LYS A 37 -19.61 11.95 5.28
C LYS A 37 -18.58 12.56 4.34
N LEU A 38 -17.36 12.02 4.37
CA LEU A 38 -16.29 12.43 3.47
C LEU A 38 -16.53 11.81 2.10
N GLU A 39 -16.37 12.62 1.06
CA GLU A 39 -16.35 12.10 -0.31
C GLU A 39 -15.08 11.26 -0.51
N VAL A 40 -15.27 10.04 -1.02
CA VAL A 40 -14.19 9.14 -1.42
C VAL A 40 -14.18 9.14 -2.95
N GLU A 41 -12.97 9.11 -3.56
CA GLU A 41 -12.85 8.97 -5.02
C GLU A 41 -13.66 7.77 -5.52
N ASP A 42 -14.30 7.92 -6.68
CA ASP A 42 -15.10 6.85 -7.26
C ASP A 42 -14.24 5.67 -7.74
N ASP A 43 -14.89 4.51 -7.87
CA ASP A 43 -14.23 3.26 -8.27
C ASP A 43 -13.64 3.34 -9.69
N ALA A 44 -14.11 4.24 -10.56
CA ALA A 44 -13.61 4.40 -11.93
C ALA A 44 -12.22 5.05 -11.95
N SER A 45 -12.04 6.13 -11.19
CA SER A 45 -10.73 6.79 -10.99
C SER A 45 -9.70 5.83 -10.40
N LEU A 46 -10.10 5.03 -9.40
CA LEU A 46 -9.24 4.01 -8.79
C LEU A 46 -8.87 2.91 -9.78
N THR A 47 -9.81 2.49 -10.63
CA THR A 47 -9.59 1.48 -11.66
C THR A 47 -8.60 1.95 -12.72
N ASP A 48 -8.67 3.21 -13.14
CA ASP A 48 -7.77 3.74 -14.16
C ASP A 48 -6.34 3.96 -13.62
N LYS A 49 -6.19 4.41 -12.37
CA LYS A 49 -4.90 4.42 -11.67
C LYS A 49 -4.30 3.01 -11.60
N ALA A 50 -5.10 2.01 -11.22
CA ALA A 50 -4.65 0.62 -11.15
C ALA A 50 -4.23 0.05 -12.52
N LYS A 51 -4.95 0.39 -13.60
CA LYS A 51 -4.58 -0.01 -14.97
C LYS A 51 -3.27 0.63 -15.42
N ALA A 52 -3.04 1.91 -15.12
CA ALA A 52 -1.78 2.59 -15.45
C ALA A 52 -0.58 1.89 -14.80
N THR A 53 -0.66 1.62 -13.49
CA THR A 53 0.38 0.87 -12.77
C THR A 53 0.58 -0.54 -13.35
N LEU A 54 -0.48 -1.20 -13.80
CA LEU A 54 -0.38 -2.52 -14.43
C LEU A 54 0.28 -2.53 -15.81
N LEU A 55 0.15 -1.44 -16.57
CA LEU A 55 0.82 -1.26 -17.85
C LEU A 55 2.32 -1.08 -17.64
N ASP A 56 2.73 -0.31 -16.64
CA ASP A 56 4.14 -0.08 -16.30
C ASP A 56 4.88 -1.36 -15.87
N LEU A 57 4.16 -2.35 -15.33
CA LEU A 57 4.73 -3.63 -14.89
C LEU A 57 4.93 -4.65 -16.04
N ARG A 58 4.59 -4.33 -17.30
CA ARG A 58 4.65 -5.29 -18.43
C ARG A 58 6.04 -5.53 -19.00
N ASP A 59 6.96 -4.56 -18.85
CA ASP A 59 8.27 -4.60 -19.51
C ASP A 59 9.42 -5.08 -18.60
N ALA A 60 9.12 -5.38 -17.32
CA ALA A 60 10.08 -5.86 -16.33
C ALA A 60 9.70 -7.28 -15.83
N SER A 61 10.68 -8.03 -15.31
CA SER A 61 10.39 -9.27 -14.58
C SER A 61 9.48 -8.95 -13.40
N PHE A 62 8.39 -9.72 -13.26
CA PHE A 62 7.29 -9.42 -12.35
C PHE A 62 7.73 -9.16 -10.90
N ASP A 63 8.60 -10.02 -10.33
CA ASP A 63 8.98 -9.95 -8.91
C ASP A 63 9.79 -8.68 -8.56
N PRO A 64 10.88 -8.32 -9.28
CA PRO A 64 11.56 -7.03 -9.07
C PRO A 64 10.66 -5.81 -9.27
N ALA A 65 9.81 -5.83 -10.31
CA ALA A 65 8.91 -4.72 -10.61
C ALA A 65 7.87 -4.53 -9.49
N TYR A 66 7.30 -5.64 -9.02
CA TYR A 66 6.40 -5.66 -7.87
C TYR A 66 7.09 -5.14 -6.61
N ALA A 67 8.27 -5.67 -6.25
CA ALA A 67 8.98 -5.26 -5.05
C ALA A 67 9.33 -3.76 -5.04
N ASN A 68 9.84 -3.23 -6.16
CA ASN A 68 10.16 -1.80 -6.28
C ASN A 68 8.91 -0.91 -6.19
N ASN A 69 7.81 -1.30 -6.84
CA ASN A 69 6.55 -0.57 -6.72
C ASN A 69 6.02 -0.57 -5.28
N GLN A 70 6.14 -1.70 -4.57
CA GLN A 70 5.75 -1.77 -3.15
C GLN A 70 6.62 -0.86 -2.29
N VAL A 71 7.94 -0.76 -2.51
CA VAL A 71 8.79 0.21 -1.80
C VAL A 71 8.28 1.64 -2.02
N ALA A 72 8.14 2.06 -3.28
CA ALA A 72 7.71 3.42 -3.60
C ALA A 72 6.34 3.76 -3.01
N ALA A 73 5.37 2.84 -3.12
CA ALA A 73 4.04 3.03 -2.55
C ALA A 73 4.06 3.17 -1.02
N HIS A 74 4.86 2.35 -0.32
CA HIS A 74 4.94 2.40 1.13
C HIS A 74 5.73 3.61 1.64
N GLU A 75 6.77 4.06 0.92
CA GLU A 75 7.45 5.32 1.24
C GLU A 75 6.48 6.50 1.18
N LYS A 76 5.66 6.57 0.12
CA LYS A 76 4.64 7.60 -0.02
C LYS A 76 3.57 7.52 1.07
N ALA A 77 3.14 6.30 1.41
CA ALA A 77 2.15 6.10 2.48
C ALA A 77 2.70 6.50 3.85
N VAL A 78 3.95 6.15 4.18
CA VAL A 78 4.61 6.55 5.43
C VAL A 78 4.73 8.07 5.50
N GLU A 79 5.11 8.73 4.41
CA GLU A 79 5.16 10.19 4.33
C GLU A 79 3.77 10.80 4.62
N LEU A 80 2.73 10.34 3.91
CA LEU A 80 1.36 10.82 4.07
C LEU A 80 0.84 10.63 5.49
N PHE A 81 1.04 9.44 6.07
CA PHE A 81 0.56 9.13 7.42
C PHE A 81 1.33 9.89 8.49
N THR A 82 2.62 10.16 8.29
CA THR A 82 3.40 11.03 9.19
C THR A 82 2.84 12.45 9.15
N GLN A 83 2.65 13.01 7.95
CA GLN A 83 2.06 14.34 7.80
C GLN A 83 0.65 14.41 8.39
N ALA A 84 -0.16 13.37 8.19
CA ALA A 84 -1.52 13.30 8.72
C ALA A 84 -1.55 13.20 10.25
N ALA A 85 -0.65 12.41 10.84
CA ALA A 85 -0.49 12.28 12.27
C ALA A 85 -0.08 13.60 12.94
N ASP A 86 0.74 14.41 12.26
CA ASP A 86 1.28 15.64 12.84
C ASP A 86 0.38 16.86 12.59
N ASN A 87 -0.29 16.92 11.44
CA ASN A 87 -0.89 18.16 10.94
C ASN A 87 -2.40 18.14 10.77
N LEU A 88 -3.07 16.98 10.78
CA LEU A 88 -4.53 16.97 10.65
C LEU A 88 -5.20 17.57 11.88
N THR A 89 -6.15 18.46 11.62
CA THR A 89 -6.99 19.09 12.63
C THR A 89 -8.13 18.19 13.08
N ASP A 90 -8.55 17.25 12.23
CA ASP A 90 -9.56 16.25 12.59
C ASP A 90 -8.93 15.19 13.52
N PRO A 91 -9.39 15.10 14.78
CA PRO A 91 -8.75 14.24 15.78
C PRO A 91 -8.92 12.75 15.47
N GLU A 92 -10.01 12.33 14.80
CA GLU A 92 -10.22 10.93 14.44
C GLU A 92 -9.31 10.51 13.29
N LEU A 93 -9.16 11.35 12.26
CA LEU A 93 -8.24 11.09 11.14
C LEU A 93 -6.78 11.15 11.59
N GLN A 94 -6.44 12.10 12.48
CA GLN A 94 -5.11 12.18 13.08
C GLN A 94 -4.81 10.91 13.90
N ALA A 95 -5.75 10.44 14.71
CA ALA A 95 -5.60 9.22 15.50
C ALA A 95 -5.49 7.98 14.60
N PHE A 96 -6.27 7.90 13.52
CA PHE A 96 -6.17 6.84 12.53
C PHE A 96 -4.77 6.78 11.92
N ALA A 97 -4.23 7.93 11.50
CA ALA A 97 -2.88 8.02 10.95
C ALA A 97 -1.81 7.57 11.97
N LYS A 98 -1.90 8.06 13.21
CA LYS A 98 -0.98 7.66 14.31
C LYS A 98 -1.00 6.17 14.58
N THR A 99 -2.19 5.57 14.61
CA THR A 99 -2.39 4.16 14.95
C THR A 99 -1.76 3.23 13.91
N HIS A 100 -1.87 3.58 12.63
CA HIS A 100 -1.45 2.70 11.53
C HIS A 100 -0.05 3.00 10.98
N LEU A 101 0.55 4.15 11.32
CA LEU A 101 1.90 4.52 10.89
C LEU A 101 2.98 3.49 11.24
N PRO A 102 3.01 2.85 12.44
CA PRO A 102 3.99 1.81 12.74
C PRO A 102 3.90 0.60 11.80
N ALA A 103 2.69 0.16 11.45
CA ALA A 103 2.47 -0.96 10.54
C ALA A 103 2.95 -0.62 9.12
N LEU A 104 2.67 0.59 8.63
CA LEU A 104 3.17 1.07 7.34
C LEU A 104 4.70 1.12 7.28
N LYS A 105 5.36 1.55 8.36
CA LYS A 105 6.83 1.54 8.46
C LYS A 105 7.37 0.12 8.42
N HIS A 106 6.73 -0.82 9.11
CA HIS A 106 7.11 -2.23 9.07
C HIS A 106 6.93 -2.83 7.66
N HIS A 107 5.81 -2.57 7.00
CA HIS A 107 5.58 -3.01 5.62
C HIS A 107 6.62 -2.42 4.64
N LEU A 108 7.04 -1.16 4.84
CA LEU A 108 8.13 -0.57 4.06
C LEU A 108 9.46 -1.31 4.26
N GLU A 109 9.82 -1.66 5.50
CA GLU A 109 11.02 -2.46 5.77
C GLU A 109 10.98 -3.82 5.06
N MET A 110 9.82 -4.48 5.12
CA MET A 110 9.59 -5.75 4.42
C MET A 110 9.71 -5.58 2.89
N ALA A 111 9.13 -4.52 2.33
CA ALA A 111 9.21 -4.22 0.90
C ALA A 111 10.66 -3.97 0.46
N ARG A 112 11.46 -3.24 1.27
CA ARG A 112 12.89 -3.00 1.01
C ARG A 112 13.71 -4.30 1.08
N ALA A 113 13.40 -5.17 2.04
CA ALA A 113 14.03 -6.49 2.12
C ALA A 113 13.68 -7.34 0.89
N LEU A 114 12.42 -7.31 0.44
CA LEU A 114 11.97 -8.01 -0.76
C LEU A 114 12.67 -7.47 -2.01
N ALA A 115 12.77 -6.15 -2.18
CA ALA A 115 13.48 -5.54 -3.32
C ALA A 115 14.97 -5.89 -3.32
N LYS A 116 15.61 -5.99 -2.15
CA LYS A 116 16.99 -6.47 -2.03
C LYS A 116 17.15 -7.94 -2.44
N ALA A 117 16.17 -8.78 -2.16
CA ALA A 117 16.16 -10.19 -2.56
C ALA A 117 15.85 -10.39 -4.06
N HIS A 118 15.13 -9.43 -4.67
CA HIS A 118 14.71 -9.44 -6.08
C HIS A 118 15.24 -8.20 -6.83
N PRO A 119 16.56 -8.04 -7.00
CA PRO A 119 17.11 -6.88 -7.69
C PRO A 119 16.68 -6.86 -9.16
N SER A 120 16.40 -5.66 -9.68
CA SER A 120 16.29 -5.46 -11.13
C SER A 120 17.63 -5.79 -11.77
N LYS A 121 17.59 -6.48 -12.92
CA LYS A 121 18.79 -6.77 -13.73
C LYS A 121 19.41 -5.51 -14.31
#